data_AF-A0A928C3N2-F1
#
_entry.id   AF-A0A928C3N2-F1
#
_cell.length_a   1.000
_cell.length_b   1.000
_cell.length_c   1.000
_cell.angle_alpha   90.00
_cell.angle_beta   90.00
_cell.angle_gamma   90.00
#
_symmetry.space_group_name_H-M   'P 1'
#
loop_
_entity.id
_entity.type
_entity.pdbx_description
1 polymer ?
#
loop_
_entity_poly.entity_id
_entity_poly.type
_entity_poly.pdbx_seq_one_letter_code
_entity_poly.pdbx_strand_id
1 'polypeptide(L)' 'MKEKEPHAGKMVKAELKRQGRTITWLAKQFGGTRENMYKVLNKSWIKSESLVKISLIMDYNFFQNYSEWFEDNRNRT' A
#
# COMPACT_ATOMS: atom_id res chain seq x y z
N MET A 1 -17.75 -13.31 -7.83
CA MET A 1 -17.62 -11.84 -7.67
C MET A 1 -16.27 -11.44 -8.25
N LYS A 2 -16.21 -10.57 -9.26
CA LYS A 2 -14.91 -10.14 -9.82
C LYS A 2 -14.10 -9.47 -8.71
N GLU A 3 -12.92 -10.00 -8.40
CA GLU A 3 -12.01 -9.41 -7.41
C GLU A 3 -11.67 -7.98 -7.84
N LYS A 4 -11.97 -7.02 -6.98
CA LYS A 4 -11.60 -5.62 -7.22
C LYS A 4 -10.07 -5.52 -7.23
N GLU A 5 -9.54 -4.80 -8.21
CA GLU A 5 -8.13 -4.43 -8.33
C GLU A 5 -7.51 -4.00 -6.99
N PRO A 6 -6.24 -4.32 -6.70
CA PRO A 6 -5.60 -3.99 -5.43
C PRO A 6 -5.61 -2.49 -5.16
N HIS A 7 -6.15 -2.12 -4.00
CA HIS A 7 -6.25 -0.72 -3.59
C HIS A 7 -5.05 -0.34 -2.71
N ALA A 8 -4.06 0.34 -3.27
CA ALA A 8 -2.78 0.70 -2.65
C ALA A 8 -2.93 1.20 -1.20
N GLY A 9 -3.76 2.25 -1.00
CA GLY A 9 -3.94 2.84 0.31
C GLY A 9 -4.55 1.90 1.35
N LYS A 10 -5.39 0.94 0.94
CA LYS A 10 -5.97 -0.07 1.85
C LYS A 10 -4.95 -1.14 2.20
N MET A 11 -4.13 -1.56 1.24
CA MET A 11 -3.05 -2.53 1.48
C MET A 11 -2.06 -2.00 2.52
N VAL A 12 -1.61 -0.76 2.34
CA VAL A 12 -0.69 -0.12 3.31
C VAL A 12 -1.34 0.03 4.69
N LYS A 13 -2.63 0.41 4.77
CA LYS A 13 -3.35 0.47 6.06
C LYS A 13 -3.49 -0.89 6.72
N ALA A 14 -3.76 -1.95 5.95
CA ALA A 14 -3.86 -3.31 6.46
C ALA A 14 -2.52 -3.78 7.01
N GLU A 15 -1.44 -3.51 6.30
CA GLU A 15 -0.09 -3.88 6.74
C GLU A 15 0.36 -3.07 7.96
N LEU A 16 0.02 -1.78 8.06
CA LEU A 16 0.25 -0.99 9.27
C LEU A 16 -0.45 -1.63 10.47
N LYS A 17 -1.71 -2.04 10.31
CA LYS A 17 -2.46 -2.73 11.36
C LYS A 17 -1.80 -4.06 11.72
N ARG A 18 -1.35 -4.85 10.74
CA ARG A 18 -0.66 -6.14 10.94
C ARG A 18 0.62 -5.97 11.75
N GLN A 19 1.38 -4.90 11.49
CA GLN A 19 2.62 -4.58 12.20
C GLN A 19 2.42 -3.81 13.52
N GLY A 20 1.16 -3.51 13.92
CA GLY A 20 0.88 -2.72 15.12
C GLY A 20 1.36 -1.25 15.03
N ARG A 21 1.52 -0.72 13.82
CA ARG A 21 2.04 0.63 13.55
C ARG A 21 0.91 1.59 13.20
N THR A 22 1.09 2.87 13.53
CA THR A 22 0.10 3.92 13.26
C THR A 22 0.40 4.66 11.95
N ILE A 23 -0.60 5.33 11.39
CA ILE A 23 -0.41 6.22 10.22
C ILE A 23 0.55 7.36 10.58
N THR A 24 0.50 7.88 11.81
CA THR A 24 1.43 8.91 12.30
C THR A 24 2.87 8.40 12.34
N TRP A 25 3.07 7.14 12.75
CA TRP A 25 4.38 6.50 12.70
C TRP A 25 4.91 6.45 11.26
N LEU A 26 4.08 6.03 10.30
CA LEU A 26 4.48 5.97 8.89
C LEU A 26 4.79 7.36 8.34
N ALA A 27 3.97 8.36 8.64
CA ALA A 27 4.21 9.74 8.22
C ALA A 27 5.58 10.25 8.71
N LYS A 28 5.93 9.97 9.97
CA LYS A 28 7.24 10.30 10.55
C LYS A 28 8.39 9.61 9.80
N GLN A 29 8.29 8.31 9.54
CA GLN A 29 9.34 7.58 8.79
C GLN A 29 9.44 8.04 7.33
N PHE A 30 8.30 8.39 6.73
CA PHE A 30 8.23 8.86 5.35
C PHE A 30 8.77 10.29 5.19
N GLY A 31 8.96 11.04 6.28
CA GLY A 31 9.38 12.45 6.26
C GLY A 31 8.26 13.41 5.87
N GLY A 32 7.01 13.07 6.19
CA GLY A 32 5.83 13.87 5.87
C GLY A 32 4.91 14.11 7.06
N THR A 33 3.79 14.80 6.82
CA THR A 33 2.75 15.04 7.84
C THR A 33 1.72 13.92 7.86
N ARG A 34 1.01 13.81 8.98
CA ARG A 34 -0.11 12.87 9.14
C ARG A 34 -1.16 13.12 8.04
N GLU A 35 -1.53 14.38 7.80
CA GLU A 35 -2.55 14.78 6.83
C GLU A 35 -2.16 14.38 5.41
N ASN A 36 -0.89 14.59 5.02
CA ASN A 36 -0.39 14.17 3.72
C ASN A 36 -0.42 12.64 3.59
N MET A 37 -0.04 11.91 4.64
CA MET A 37 -0.11 10.46 4.64
C MET A 37 -1.57 9.97 4.52
N TYR A 38 -2.53 10.56 5.23
CA TYR A 38 -3.95 10.22 5.05
C TYR A 38 -4.43 10.45 3.61
N LYS A 39 -4.06 11.58 2.98
CA LYS A 39 -4.39 11.86 1.57
C LYS A 39 -3.82 10.81 0.63
N VAL A 40 -2.58 10.37 0.85
CA VAL A 40 -1.95 9.29 0.08
C VAL A 40 -2.69 7.96 0.29
N LEU A 41 -2.93 7.56 1.54
CA LEU A 41 -3.52 6.27 1.88
C LEU A 41 -5.05 6.18 1.66
N ASN A 42 -5.70 7.27 1.25
CA ASN A 42 -7.11 7.26 0.83
C ASN A 42 -7.29 7.00 -0.67
N LYS A 43 -6.20 6.97 -1.45
CA LYS A 43 -6.25 6.71 -2.89
C LYS A 43 -6.15 5.22 -3.21
N SER A 44 -6.84 4.80 -4.28
CA SER A 44 -6.73 3.45 -4.85
C SER A 44 -5.37 3.17 -5.44
N TRP A 45 -4.68 4.22 -5.90
CA TRP A 45 -3.34 4.19 -6.46
C TRP A 45 -2.40 5.08 -5.64
N ILE A 46 -1.13 4.70 -5.59
CA ILE A 46 -0.04 5.47 -5.02
C ILE A 46 1.05 5.52 -6.09
N LYS A 47 1.71 6.68 -6.26
CA LYS A 47 2.84 6.79 -7.20
C LYS A 47 3.90 5.74 -6.84
N SER A 48 4.47 5.08 -7.85
CA SER A 48 5.45 3.99 -7.66
C SER A 48 6.59 4.37 -6.72
N GLU A 49 7.19 5.55 -6.87
CA GLU A 49 8.25 6.05 -5.97
C GLU A 49 7.81 6.12 -4.50
N SER A 50 6.58 6.57 -4.26
CA SER A 50 6.03 6.63 -2.89
C SER A 50 5.77 5.22 -2.36
N LEU A 51 5.27 4.32 -3.21
CA LEU A 51 5.02 2.93 -2.82
C LEU A 51 6.33 2.18 -2.53
N VAL A 52 7.38 2.38 -3.32
CA VAL A 52 8.74 1.86 -3.05
C VAL A 52 9.23 2.32 -1.69
N LYS A 53 9.18 3.62 -1.42
CA LYS A 53 9.62 4.16 -0.13
C LYS A 53 8.84 3.59 1.04
N ILE A 54 7.51 3.45 0.90
CA ILE A 54 6.66 2.82 1.91
C ILE A 54 7.02 1.34 2.09
N SER A 55 7.22 0.59 1.01
CA SER A 55 7.66 -0.82 1.03
C SER A 55 8.95 -0.98 1.84
N LEU A 56 9.93 -0.11 1.61
CA LEU A 56 11.21 -0.14 2.34
C LEU A 56 11.06 0.21 3.82
N ILE A 57 10.28 1.26 4.15
CA ILE A 57 10.01 1.64 5.55
C ILE A 57 9.31 0.51 6.32
N MET A 58 8.40 -0.19 5.64
CA MET A 58 7.58 -1.23 6.24
C MET A 58 8.17 -2.63 6.13
N ASP A 59 9.30 -2.78 5.43
CA ASP A 59 9.90 -4.09 5.12
C ASP A 59 8.86 -5.07 4.54
N TYR A 60 8.09 -4.59 3.56
CA TYR A 60 7.02 -5.34 2.93
C TYR A 60 6.88 -4.98 1.45
N ASN A 61 6.87 -5.99 0.57
CA ASN A 61 6.78 -5.77 -0.87
C ASN A 61 5.32 -5.58 -1.33
N PHE A 62 4.82 -4.34 -1.34
CA PHE A 62 3.47 -4.04 -1.83
C PHE A 62 3.27 -4.32 -3.33
N PHE A 63 4.33 -4.41 -4.13
CA PHE A 63 4.21 -4.72 -5.56
C PHE A 63 3.83 -6.18 -5.79
N GLN A 64 4.21 -7.07 -4.87
CA GLN A 64 3.84 -8.49 -4.92
C GLN A 64 2.31 -8.66 -4.97
N ASN A 65 1.55 -7.84 -4.23
CA ASN A 65 0.09 -7.89 -4.25
C ASN A 65 -0.51 -7.54 -5.64
N TYR A 66 0.15 -6.64 -6.38
CA TYR A 66 -0.26 -6.32 -7.75
C TYR A 66 0.11 -7.44 -8.72
N SER A 67 1.31 -8.01 -8.58
CA SER A 67 1.77 -9.14 -9.38
C SER A 67 0.87 -10.36 -9.19
N GLU A 68 0.54 -10.72 -7.96
CA GLU A 68 -0.38 -11.84 -7.65
C GLU A 68 -1.76 -11.63 -8.26
N TRP A 69 -2.34 -10.45 -8.06
CA TRP A 69 -3.63 -10.13 -8.68
C TRP A 69 -3.57 -10.20 -10.21
N PHE A 70 -2.49 -9.71 -10.83
CA PHE A 70 -2.33 -9.78 -12.28
C PHE A 70 -2.25 -11.23 -12.77
N GLU A 71 -1.42 -12.07 -12.14
CA GLU A 71 -1.28 -13.49 -12.47
C GLU A 71 -2.59 -14.26 -12.29
N ASP A 72 -3.31 -14.01 -11.20
CA ASP A 72 -4.62 -14.61 -10.92
C ASP A 72 -5.66 -14.23 -11.99
N ASN A 73 -5.64 -12.99 -12.47
CA ASN A 73 -6.55 -12.55 -13.53
C ASN A 73 -6.12 -13.05 -14.91
N ARG A 74 -4.80 -13.19 -15.16
CA ARG A 74 -4.29 -13.76 -16.42
C ARG A 74 -4.68 -15.22 -16.56
N ASN A 75 -4.52 -16.04 -15.50
CA ASN A 75 -4.77 -17.48 -15.53
C ASN A 75 -6.27 -17.85 -15.55
N ARG A 76 -7.16 -16.87 -15.39
CA ARG A 76 -8.62 -17.03 -15.48
C ARG A 76 -9.20 -16.69 -16.87
N THR A 77 -8.35 -16.28 -17.81
CA THR A 77 -8.71 -15.97 -19.21
C THR A 77 -8.32 -17.13 -20.11
#